data_AF-A0A4Y2Q1Z5-F1
#
_entry.id   AF-A0A4Y2Q1Z5-F1
#
_cell.length_a   1.000
_cell.length_b   1.000
_cell.length_c   1.000
_cell.angle_alpha   90.00
_cell.angle_beta   90.00
_cell.angle_gamma   90.00
#
_symmetry.space_group_name_H-M   'P 1'
#
loop_
_entity.id
_entity.type
_entity.pdbx_description
1 polymer ?
#
loop_
_entity_poly.entity_id
_entity_poly.type
_entity_poly.pdbx_seq_one_letter_code
_entity_poly.pdbx_strand_id
1 'polypeptide(L)'
;MKQIRRGPMSLSALRKMIQKFETTGQLGILPVRGRKQIASSSFEDVATAVFEASNQSPHGSASVLVFSRVLDMPYSTVRILRRILNFYPYKIKPVHLL
;
A
#
# COMPACT_ATOMS: atom_id res chain seq x y z
N MET A 1 -18.54 -11.58 -24.85
CA MET A 1 -17.63 -10.79 -23.99
C MET A 1 -18.47 -9.77 -23.23
N LYS A 2 -18.40 -9.71 -21.89
CA LYS A 2 -19.18 -8.73 -21.12
C LYS A 2 -18.65 -7.33 -21.44
N GLN A 3 -19.52 -6.47 -21.97
CA GLN A 3 -19.16 -5.09 -22.31
C GLN A 3 -18.72 -4.37 -21.04
N ILE A 4 -17.42 -4.07 -20.94
CA ILE A 4 -16.90 -3.23 -19.87
C ILE A 4 -17.39 -1.82 -20.20
N ARG A 5 -18.35 -1.32 -19.42
CA ARG A 5 -18.88 0.03 -19.58
C ARG A 5 -17.72 1.01 -19.50
N ARG A 6 -17.43 1.69 -20.61
CA ARG A 6 -16.49 2.81 -20.65
C ARG A 6 -17.27 4.08 -20.31
N GLY A 7 -16.88 4.75 -19.23
CA GLY A 7 -17.50 6.00 -18.76
C GLY A 7 -17.61 6.08 -17.24
N PRO A 8 -17.95 7.26 -16.69
CA PRO A 8 -18.17 7.43 -15.26
C PRO A 8 -19.26 6.49 -14.73
N MET A 9 -19.08 6.02 -13.50
CA MET A 9 -20.07 5.18 -12.82
C MET A 9 -21.37 5.97 -12.62
N SER A 10 -22.53 5.34 -12.84
CA SER A 10 -23.82 5.97 -12.56
C SER A 10 -24.02 6.12 -11.04
N LEU A 11 -24.75 7.16 -10.61
CA LEU A 11 -25.07 7.40 -9.19
C LEU A 11 -25.75 6.19 -8.53
N SER A 12 -26.63 5.50 -9.27
CA SER A 12 -27.30 4.28 -8.81
C SER A 12 -26.35 3.11 -8.57
N ALA A 13 -25.33 2.97 -9.40
CA ALA A 13 -24.30 1.95 -9.23
C ALA A 13 -23.42 2.29 -8.03
N LEU A 14 -23.06 3.57 -7.86
CA LEU A 14 -22.30 4.04 -6.69
C LEU A 14 -23.03 3.73 -5.37
N ARG A 15 -24.33 4.04 -5.28
CA ARG A 15 -25.15 3.71 -4.10
C ARG A 15 -25.12 2.21 -3.76
N LYS A 16 -25.25 1.34 -4.76
CA LYS A 16 -25.15 -0.12 -4.55
C LYS A 16 -23.78 -0.55 -4.04
N MET A 17 -22.72 0.13 -4.48
CA MET A 17 -21.36 -0.17 -4.06
C MET A 17 -21.12 0.24 -2.61
N ILE A 18 -21.63 1.40 -2.21
CA ILE A 18 -21.63 1.87 -0.82
C ILE A 18 -22.41 0.91 0.08
N GLN A 19 -23.63 0.54 -0.32
CA GLN A 19 -24.44 -0.41 0.44
C GLN A 19 -23.74 -1.76 0.63
N LYS A 20 -23.08 -2.30 -0.41
CA LYS A 20 -22.28 -3.53 -0.29
C LYS A 20 -21.13 -3.39 0.69
N PHE A 21 -20.48 -2.22 0.72
CA PHE A 21 -19.43 -1.94 1.68
C PHE A 21 -19.97 -1.87 3.10
N GLU A 22 -21.10 -1.20 3.33
CA GLU A 22 -21.75 -1.15 4.65
C GLU A 22 -22.16 -2.53 5.13
N THR A 23 -22.65 -3.41 4.25
CA THR A 23 -23.06 -4.77 4.65
C THR A 23 -21.90 -5.75 4.83
N THR A 24 -20.82 -5.61 4.05
CA THR A 24 -19.75 -6.62 3.98
C THR A 24 -18.43 -6.14 4.59
N GLY A 25 -18.29 -4.85 4.86
CA GLY A 25 -17.04 -4.19 5.23
C GLY A 25 -15.97 -4.18 4.12
N GLN A 26 -16.28 -4.67 2.92
CA GLN A 26 -15.31 -4.87 1.85
C GLN A 26 -15.89 -4.54 0.48
N LEU A 27 -15.07 -3.90 -0.36
CA LEU A 27 -15.44 -3.54 -1.74
C LEU A 27 -15.15 -4.65 -2.76
N GLY A 28 -14.66 -5.81 -2.32
CA GLY A 28 -14.32 -6.92 -3.23
C GLY A 28 -13.25 -6.54 -4.24
N ILE A 29 -12.21 -5.82 -3.82
CA ILE A 29 -11.10 -5.40 -4.68
C ILE A 29 -10.33 -6.66 -5.09
N LEU A 30 -10.68 -7.19 -6.26
CA LEU A 30 -9.94 -8.29 -6.86
C LEU A 30 -8.59 -7.78 -7.36
N PRO A 31 -7.53 -8.59 -7.24
CA PRO A 31 -6.24 -8.25 -7.81
C PRO A 31 -6.39 -7.99 -9.31
N VAL A 32 -5.74 -6.91 -9.78
CA VAL A 32 -5.64 -6.62 -11.21
C VAL A 32 -5.02 -7.83 -11.90
N ARG A 33 -5.62 -8.29 -13.01
CA ARG A 33 -5.19 -9.48 -13.76
C ARG A 33 -3.66 -9.52 -13.90
N GLY A 34 -3.03 -10.55 -13.35
CA GLY A 34 -1.57 -10.75 -13.37
C GLY A 34 -0.79 -10.16 -12.19
N ARG A 35 -1.42 -9.54 -11.19
CA ARG A 35 -0.76 -9.10 -9.95
C ARG A 35 -1.17 -9.98 -8.77
N LYS A 36 -0.18 -10.45 -7.99
CA LYS A 36 -0.46 -11.14 -6.72
C LYS A 36 -1.07 -10.15 -5.73
N GLN A 37 -2.11 -10.57 -5.03
CA GLN A 37 -2.68 -9.78 -3.93
C GLN A 37 -1.67 -9.75 -2.79
N ILE A 38 -1.40 -8.56 -2.26
CA ILE A 38 -0.54 -8.40 -1.09
C ILE A 38 -1.45 -8.55 0.13
N ALA A 39 -1.06 -9.40 1.08
CA ALA A 39 -1.79 -9.56 2.33
C ALA A 39 -1.77 -8.26 3.13
N SER A 40 -2.92 -7.82 3.63
CA SER A 40 -3.05 -6.56 4.38
C SER A 40 -2.22 -6.56 5.67
N SER A 41 -2.02 -7.72 6.30
CA SER A 41 -1.14 -7.88 7.47
C SER A 41 0.28 -7.40 7.21
N SER A 42 0.81 -7.63 6.00
CA SER A 42 2.17 -7.20 5.65
C SER A 42 2.34 -5.68 5.57
N PHE A 43 1.25 -4.91 5.48
CA PHE A 43 1.32 -3.46 5.33
C PHE A 43 1.74 -2.77 6.64
N GLU A 44 1.21 -3.23 7.76
CA GLU A 44 1.45 -2.66 9.09
C GLU A 44 2.88 -2.95 9.58
N ASP A 45 3.35 -4.19 9.39
CA ASP A 45 4.73 -4.59 9.69
C ASP A 45 5.73 -3.78 8.87
N VAL A 46 5.44 -3.57 7.58
CA VAL A 46 6.28 -2.76 6.70
C VAL A 46 6.26 -1.29 7.10
N ALA A 47 5.12 -0.73 7.49
CA ALA A 47 5.06 0.67 7.94
C ALA A 47 5.91 0.89 9.22
N THR A 48 5.83 -0.03 10.17
CA THR A 48 6.59 0.03 11.44
C THR A 48 8.08 -0.14 11.20
N ALA A 49 8.49 -1.18 10.46
CA ALA A 49 9.90 -1.40 10.14
C ALA A 49 10.49 -0.23 9.34
N VAL A 50 9.70 0.36 8.43
CA VAL A 50 10.09 1.55 7.67
C VAL A 50 10.29 2.77 8.55
N PHE A 51 9.40 3.00 9.50
CA PHE A 51 9.55 4.05 10.49
C PHE A 51 10.83 3.87 11.30
N GLU A 52 11.06 2.70 11.89
CA GLU A 52 12.25 2.44 12.71
C GLU A 52 13.56 2.56 11.93
N ALA A 53 13.63 1.95 10.74
CA ALA A 53 14.83 2.02 9.91
C ALA A 53 15.10 3.44 9.36
N SER A 54 14.05 4.25 9.16
CA SER A 54 14.22 5.65 8.78
C SER A 54 14.79 6.49 9.93
N ASN A 55 14.39 6.23 11.17
CA ASN A 55 14.89 6.92 12.36
C ASN A 55 16.33 6.52 12.71
N GLN A 56 16.75 5.30 12.37
CA GLN A 56 18.13 4.84 12.56
C GLN A 56 19.10 5.32 11.46
N SER A 57 18.58 5.76 10.31
CA SER A 57 19.40 6.24 9.20
C SER A 57 19.77 7.71 9.37
N PRO A 58 21.07 8.09 9.34
CA PRO A 58 21.49 9.50 9.40
C PRO A 58 20.88 10.39 8.31
N HIS A 59 20.41 9.78 7.22
CA HIS A 59 19.78 10.45 6.09
C HIS A 59 18.26 10.31 6.04
N GLY A 60 17.62 9.77 7.09
CA GLY A 60 16.17 9.61 7.16
C GLY A 60 15.60 8.64 6.11
N SER A 61 16.45 7.85 5.43
CA SER A 61 16.02 6.94 4.38
C SER A 61 16.71 5.58 4.51
N ALA A 62 15.93 4.51 4.37
CA ALA A 62 16.42 3.14 4.35
C ALA A 62 16.18 2.50 2.98
N SER A 63 17.14 1.69 2.53
CA SER A 63 17.11 1.09 1.20
C SER A 63 16.07 -0.04 1.12
N VAL A 64 15.53 -0.30 -0.07
CA VAL A 64 14.61 -1.44 -0.32
C VAL A 64 15.28 -2.77 0.06
N LEU A 65 16.60 -2.86 -0.08
CA LEU A 65 17.37 -4.05 0.28
C LEU A 65 17.44 -4.25 1.80
N VAL A 66 17.63 -3.17 2.57
CA VAL A 66 17.61 -3.23 4.04
C VAL A 66 16.24 -3.70 4.52
N PHE A 67 15.17 -3.15 3.96
CA PHE A 67 13.81 -3.60 4.28
C PHE A 67 13.53 -5.04 3.91
N SER A 68 14.02 -5.50 2.75
CA SER A 68 13.88 -6.89 2.32
C SER A 68 14.52 -7.86 3.32
N ARG A 69 15.67 -7.50 3.90
CA ARG A 69 16.36 -8.32 4.92
C ARG A 69 15.67 -8.26 6.27
N VAL A 70 15.24 -7.09 6.71
CA VAL A 70 14.58 -6.90 8.03
C VAL A 70 13.23 -7.62 8.07
N LEU A 71 12.47 -7.56 6.98
CA LEU A 71 11.12 -8.11 6.91
C LEU A 71 11.07 -9.53 6.34
N ASP A 72 12.24 -10.11 6.00
CA ASP A 72 12.36 -11.38 5.25
C ASP A 72 11.39 -11.46 4.06
N MET A 73 11.27 -10.35 3.34
CA MET A 73 10.33 -10.18 2.24
C MET A 73 11.06 -10.04 0.91
N PRO A 74 10.52 -10.57 -0.20
CA PRO A 74 11.16 -10.42 -1.49
C PRO A 74 11.22 -8.95 -1.89
N TYR A 75 12.36 -8.54 -2.45
CA TYR A 75 12.65 -7.17 -2.89
C TYR A 75 11.52 -6.54 -3.73
N SER A 76 10.87 -7.34 -4.58
CA SER A 76 9.74 -6.90 -5.41
C SER A 76 8.53 -6.45 -4.59
N THR A 77 8.20 -7.14 -3.50
CA THR A 77 7.10 -6.80 -2.60
C THR A 77 7.40 -5.53 -1.83
N VAL A 78 8.59 -5.42 -1.24
CA VAL A 78 9.02 -4.21 -0.53
C VAL A 78 9.03 -3.00 -1.45
N ARG A 79 9.48 -3.15 -2.71
CA ARG A 79 9.45 -2.07 -3.71
C ARG A 79 8.03 -1.60 -4.03
N ILE A 80 7.06 -2.52 -4.09
CA ILE A 80 5.65 -2.18 -4.33
C ILE A 80 5.06 -1.49 -3.11
N LEU A 81 5.28 -2.03 -1.91
CA LEU A 81 4.79 -1.47 -0.65
C LEU A 81 5.33 -0.05 -0.42
N ARG A 82 6.62 0.18 -0.66
CA ARG A 82 7.22 1.51 -0.57
C ARG A 82 6.53 2.54 -1.49
N ARG A 83 6.12 2.13 -2.69
CA ARG A 83 5.37 2.99 -3.63
C ARG A 83 3.94 3.24 -3.15
N ILE A 84 3.24 2.22 -2.64
CA ILE A 84 1.86 2.34 -2.14
C ILE A 84 1.83 3.26 -0.91
N LEU A 85 2.78 3.08 0.01
CA LEU A 85 2.93 3.88 1.22
C LEU A 85 3.51 5.29 0.97
N ASN A 86 3.83 5.65 -0.28
CA ASN A 86 4.49 6.91 -0.65
C ASN A 86 5.80 7.20 0.12
N PHE A 87 6.50 6.16 0.55
CA PHE A 87 7.79 6.27 1.24
C PHE A 87 8.91 6.55 0.24
N TYR A 88 9.00 7.79 -0.19
CA TYR A 88 10.12 8.25 -1.01
C TYR A 88 11.20 8.88 -0.12
N PRO A 89 12.48 8.60 -0.39
CA PRO A 89 13.60 9.11 0.42
C PRO A 89 13.62 10.64 0.51
N TYR A 90 12.92 11.34 -0.39
CA TYR A 90 12.84 12.80 -0.46
C TYR A 90 11.64 13.42 0.28
N LYS A 91 10.74 12.63 0.91
CA LYS A 91 9.51 13.17 1.53
C LYS A 91 9.36 12.92 3.02
N ILE A 92 10.27 12.18 3.64
CA ILE A 92 10.26 11.99 5.10
C ILE A 92 10.92 13.24 5.69
N LYS A 93 10.10 14.21 6.09
CA LYS A 93 10.60 15.27 6.97
C LYS A 93 10.89 14.58 8.30
N PRO A 94 12.13 14.60 8.82
CA PRO A 94 12.32 14.25 10.23
C PRO A 94 11.41 15.20 11.01
N VAL A 95 10.45 14.63 11.73
CA VAL A 95 9.70 15.39 12.73
C VAL A 95 10.74 15.73 13.79
N HIS A 96 11.32 16.93 13.68
CA HIS A 96 12.14 17.47 14.74
C HIS A 96 11.24 17.58 15.97
N LEU A 97 11.47 16.70 16.94
CA LEU A 97 11.09 16.89 18.33
C LEU A 97 11.93 18.06 18.85
N LEU A 98 11.36 19.26 18.85
CA LEU A 98 11.68 20.37 19.74
C LEU A 98 10.38 21.03 20.17
#